data_AF-Q75UU7-F1
#
_entry.id   AF-Q75UU7-F1
#
_cell.length_a   1.000
_cell.length_b   1.000
_cell.length_c   1.000
_cell.angle_alpha   90.00
_cell.angle_beta   90.00
_cell.angle_gamma   90.00
#
_symmetry.space_group_name_H-M   'P 1'
#
loop_
_entity.id
_entity.type
_entity.pdbx_description
1 polymer ?
#
loop_
_entity_poly.entity_id
_entity_poly.type
_entity_poly.pdbx_seq_one_letter_code
_entity_poly.pdbx_strand_id
1 'polypeptide(L)'
;MALASTTLPAKTGLSLWCPTSPSLARRLPARFSPIGSRIASRGVVTASFANENREFVIIGGGNAAGYAARTFVENGMADGRLCIVTKEAYAPYERPALTKAYLFPPEKKPARLPGFHTCVGGGGERQTPDWYKEKGIEMIYEDPVTGADFEKQTLTTNTGKQLKYGSLIIATGCTASRFPDKIGGNLPGVHYIREVADADSLISSLGKSKKVVIVGGGYIGMEVAAAAVAWNLDTTIVFPEDQLLQRLFTPSLAQRYEELYRQNGVKFVKGASINNLEAGSDGRVTAVKLADGSTIEADTVVIGIGAKPAIGPFETLSMNKSIGGIQVDGLFRTSTPGIFAIGDVAAFPLKIYDRMTRVEHVDHARRSAQHCVKSLLTAHTDTYDYLPYFYSRVFEYEGSSRKVWWQFYGDNVGETVEVGNFDPKIATFWIDSGRLKGVLVESGSPEEFQLLPKLARSQPIVDKAKLASASSVEEAIEIAQAALQS
;
A
#
# COMPACT_ATOMS: atom_id res chain seq x y z
N MET A 1 34.78 11.34 59.00
CA MET A 1 36.00 11.62 58.22
C MET A 1 35.84 11.00 56.83
N ALA A 2 35.94 11.85 55.80
CA ALA A 2 36.14 11.63 54.35
C ALA A 2 36.06 10.18 53.81
N LEU A 3 35.09 9.83 52.94
CA LEU A 3 34.96 10.02 51.47
C LEU A 3 35.28 8.71 50.71
N ALA A 4 34.30 8.13 49.99
CA ALA A 4 34.41 7.69 48.58
C ALA A 4 33.23 6.82 48.08
N SER A 5 32.86 7.08 46.82
CA SER A 5 32.39 6.18 45.76
C SER A 5 30.92 5.74 45.64
N THR A 6 30.31 6.22 44.53
CA THR A 6 29.58 5.50 43.46
C THR A 6 28.48 4.49 43.79
N THR A 7 27.26 4.70 43.27
CA THR A 7 26.64 3.94 42.14
C THR A 7 25.13 4.22 41.99
N LEU A 8 24.68 4.33 40.73
CA LEU A 8 23.29 4.26 40.21
C LEU A 8 22.67 2.87 40.52
N PRO A 9 21.32 2.61 40.48
CA PRO A 9 20.43 3.01 39.37
C PRO A 9 18.95 3.28 39.69
N ALA A 10 18.27 3.99 38.76
CA ALA A 10 16.81 4.08 38.73
C ALA A 10 16.22 2.96 37.86
N LYS A 11 15.28 2.21 38.44
CA LYS A 11 14.36 1.30 37.74
C LYS A 11 12.94 1.51 38.28
N THR A 12 12.00 1.43 37.33
CA THR A 12 10.61 0.93 37.42
C THR A 12 9.49 1.75 38.09
N GLY A 13 8.30 1.70 37.44
CA GLY A 13 6.97 2.05 37.97
C GLY A 13 6.23 3.05 37.05
N LEU A 14 5.48 2.67 36.01
CA LEU A 14 4.17 1.98 35.94
C LEU A 14 3.02 2.68 36.69
N SER A 15 1.93 2.91 35.93
CA SER A 15 0.53 3.19 36.37
C SER A 15 0.25 4.66 36.75
N LEU A 16 -0.91 5.31 36.52
CA LEU A 16 -2.32 4.91 36.54
C LEU A 16 -3.21 5.99 35.86
N TRP A 17 -4.34 5.51 35.32
CA TRP A 17 -5.71 6.03 35.35
C TRP A 17 -6.06 7.54 35.47
N CYS A 18 -7.01 7.95 34.62
CA CYS A 18 -7.85 9.15 34.75
C CYS A 18 -8.94 9.00 35.82
N PRO A 19 -9.22 10.04 36.63
CA PRO A 19 -10.37 10.07 37.52
C PRO A 19 -11.56 10.85 36.95
N THR A 20 -12.75 10.26 37.07
CA THR A 20 -14.05 10.93 37.11
C THR A 20 -14.41 11.37 38.53
N SER A 21 -15.19 12.43 38.70
CA SER A 21 -15.71 12.91 40.01
C SER A 21 -16.96 13.81 39.85
N PRO A 22 -17.80 14.00 40.90
CA PRO A 22 -19.18 13.48 40.86
C PRO A 22 -20.31 14.40 41.43
N SER A 23 -21.52 13.81 41.49
CA SER A 23 -22.60 14.02 42.50
C SER A 23 -23.63 15.14 42.22
N LEU A 24 -24.94 15.05 42.53
CA LEU A 24 -25.65 14.54 43.73
C LEU A 24 -27.11 14.13 43.41
N ALA A 25 -27.66 13.26 44.27
CA ALA A 25 -29.00 12.67 44.20
C ALA A 25 -30.04 13.39 45.11
N ARG A 26 -31.34 13.21 44.81
CA ARG A 26 -32.41 13.19 45.82
C ARG A 26 -33.63 12.38 45.34
N ARG A 27 -34.35 11.77 46.29
CA ARG A 27 -35.30 10.66 46.10
C ARG A 27 -36.67 10.96 46.75
N LEU A 28 -37.74 10.46 46.10
CA LEU A 28 -39.09 9.98 46.58
C LEU A 28 -40.32 10.94 46.55
N PRO A 29 -41.59 10.43 46.55
CA PRO A 29 -42.20 9.35 45.72
C PRO A 29 -43.66 9.67 45.22
N ALA A 30 -44.26 8.71 44.47
CA ALA A 30 -45.70 8.33 44.38
C ALA A 30 -46.51 8.51 43.07
N ARG A 31 -47.00 7.35 42.57
CA ARG A 31 -48.25 6.98 41.81
C ARG A 31 -48.87 7.94 40.77
N PHE A 32 -49.11 7.44 39.54
CA PHE A 32 -50.44 7.18 38.93
C PHE A 32 -50.33 6.56 37.50
N SER A 33 -51.42 5.91 37.08
CA SER A 33 -51.72 4.93 36.00
C SER A 33 -51.34 5.22 34.51
N PRO A 34 -51.47 4.22 33.60
CA PRO A 34 -50.78 4.20 32.31
C PRO A 34 -51.60 4.84 31.16
N ILE A 35 -50.90 5.44 30.21
CA ILE A 35 -51.46 5.88 28.92
C ILE A 35 -50.66 5.19 27.82
N GLY A 36 -51.39 4.47 26.95
CA GLY A 36 -50.83 3.68 25.86
C GLY A 36 -50.02 4.53 24.88
N SER A 37 -48.79 4.11 24.62
CA SER A 37 -47.99 4.59 23.50
C SER A 37 -48.16 3.64 22.32
N ARG A 38 -48.64 4.20 21.21
CA ARG A 38 -48.69 3.55 19.91
C ARG A 38 -47.27 3.09 19.56
N ILE A 39 -47.10 1.79 19.32
CA ILE A 39 -45.91 1.24 18.68
C ILE A 39 -45.91 1.80 17.25
N ALA A 40 -45.12 2.84 17.03
CA ALA A 40 -44.73 3.24 15.68
C ALA A 40 -43.76 2.16 15.20
N SER A 41 -44.26 1.25 14.36
CA SER A 41 -43.42 0.42 13.51
C SER A 41 -42.54 1.36 12.69
N ARG A 42 -41.27 1.51 13.09
CA ARG A 42 -40.24 2.08 12.22
C ARG A 42 -40.07 1.11 11.07
N GLY A 43 -40.80 1.38 9.98
CA GLY A 43 -40.52 0.76 8.70
C GLY A 43 -39.05 1.01 8.38
N VAL A 44 -38.29 -0.07 8.24
CA VAL A 44 -36.98 -0.01 7.61
C VAL A 44 -37.25 0.40 6.18
N VAL A 45 -37.10 1.69 5.89
CA VAL A 45 -37.07 2.18 4.52
C VAL A 45 -35.75 1.70 3.95
N THR A 46 -35.76 0.51 3.38
CA THR A 46 -34.75 0.15 2.38
C THR A 46 -34.91 1.15 1.26
N ALA A 47 -33.92 2.02 1.07
CA ALA A 47 -33.81 2.84 -0.13
C ALA A 47 -33.67 1.89 -1.33
N SER A 48 -34.81 1.50 -1.90
CA SER A 48 -34.86 0.82 -3.19
C SER A 48 -34.62 1.89 -4.24
N PHE A 49 -33.45 1.86 -4.86
CA PHE A 49 -33.13 2.74 -5.98
C PHE A 49 -34.09 2.45 -7.14
N ALA A 50 -35.08 3.32 -7.33
CA ALA A 50 -35.94 3.33 -8.51
C ALA A 50 -35.32 4.14 -9.69
N ASN A 51 -34.19 4.80 -9.47
CA ASN A 51 -33.45 5.51 -10.52
C ASN A 51 -32.28 4.64 -10.97
N GLU A 52 -32.31 4.14 -12.21
CA GLU A 52 -31.21 3.34 -12.78
C GLU A 52 -29.93 4.15 -12.99
N ASN A 53 -30.03 5.48 -13.00
CA ASN A 53 -28.93 6.42 -13.22
C ASN A 53 -28.24 6.77 -11.89
N ARG A 54 -26.95 6.45 -11.78
CA ARG A 54 -26.09 6.87 -10.67
C ARG A 54 -25.38 8.16 -11.04
N GLU A 55 -25.28 9.11 -10.11
CA GLU A 55 -24.55 10.36 -10.37
C GLU A 55 -23.04 10.09 -10.49
N PHE A 56 -22.51 9.25 -9.59
CA PHE A 56 -21.11 8.86 -9.55
C PHE A 56 -20.96 7.35 -9.52
N VAL A 57 -20.08 6.81 -10.37
CA VAL A 57 -19.68 5.40 -10.33
C VAL A 57 -18.17 5.31 -10.20
N ILE A 58 -17.69 4.57 -9.20
CA ILE A 58 -16.29 4.19 -9.04
C ILE A 58 -16.12 2.71 -9.42
N ILE A 59 -15.17 2.41 -10.31
CA ILE A 59 -14.84 1.04 -10.68
C ILE A 59 -13.54 0.61 -10.01
N GLY A 60 -13.60 -0.44 -9.21
CA GLY A 60 -12.53 -0.95 -8.36
C GLY A 60 -12.86 -0.74 -6.87
N GLY A 61 -12.59 -1.76 -6.04
CA GLY A 61 -12.81 -1.72 -4.59
C GLY A 61 -11.53 -1.56 -3.77
N GLY A 62 -10.47 -0.99 -4.33
CA GLY A 62 -9.18 -0.83 -3.65
C GLY A 62 -9.05 0.45 -2.81
N ASN A 63 -7.85 0.70 -2.31
CA ASN A 63 -7.50 1.91 -1.53
C ASN A 63 -8.00 3.21 -2.18
N ALA A 64 -7.74 3.42 -3.47
CA ALA A 64 -8.16 4.64 -4.16
C ALA A 64 -9.69 4.84 -4.10
N ALA A 65 -10.48 3.78 -4.25
CA ALA A 65 -11.94 3.85 -4.18
C ALA A 65 -12.44 4.16 -2.76
N GLY A 66 -11.85 3.56 -1.72
CA GLY A 66 -12.22 3.85 -0.33
C GLY A 66 -11.96 5.31 0.04
N TYR A 67 -10.81 5.85 -0.37
CA TYR A 67 -10.46 7.25 -0.11
C TYR A 67 -11.27 8.23 -0.99
N ALA A 68 -11.64 7.86 -2.22
CA ALA A 68 -12.58 8.64 -3.02
C ALA A 68 -13.95 8.69 -2.36
N ALA A 69 -14.47 7.54 -1.90
CA ALA A 69 -15.74 7.45 -1.17
C ALA A 69 -15.75 8.31 0.09
N ARG A 70 -14.65 8.30 0.86
CA ARG A 70 -14.47 9.20 1.99
C ARG A 70 -14.60 10.66 1.57
N THR A 71 -13.92 11.08 0.51
CA THR A 71 -13.98 12.48 0.06
C THR A 71 -15.37 12.86 -0.45
N PHE A 72 -16.11 11.97 -1.12
CA PHE A 72 -17.52 12.21 -1.44
C PHE A 72 -18.38 12.41 -0.19
N VAL A 73 -18.17 11.60 0.86
CA VAL A 73 -18.88 11.74 2.14
C VAL A 73 -18.54 13.06 2.82
N GLU A 74 -17.26 13.43 2.88
CA GLU A 74 -16.79 14.71 3.48
C GLU A 74 -17.39 15.94 2.79
N ASN A 75 -17.74 15.83 1.50
CA ASN A 75 -18.38 16.90 0.72
C ASN A 75 -19.91 16.77 0.67
N GLY A 76 -20.51 15.81 1.37
CA GLY A 76 -21.95 15.60 1.36
C GLY A 76 -22.50 15.21 0.00
N MET A 77 -21.72 14.48 -0.82
CA MET A 77 -22.05 14.09 -2.20
C MET A 77 -22.20 12.57 -2.41
N ALA A 78 -22.11 11.77 -1.34
CA ALA A 78 -22.18 10.30 -1.42
C ALA A 78 -23.61 9.74 -1.36
N ASP A 79 -24.40 10.17 -0.38
CA ASP A 79 -25.69 9.57 -0.02
C ASP A 79 -26.66 9.52 -1.21
N GLY A 80 -27.03 8.30 -1.62
CA GLY A 80 -27.94 8.01 -2.72
C GLY A 80 -27.38 8.29 -4.11
N ARG A 81 -26.11 8.68 -4.24
CA ARG A 81 -25.50 9.18 -5.49
C ARG A 81 -24.29 8.39 -5.94
N LEU A 82 -23.57 7.80 -4.99
CA LEU A 82 -22.33 7.07 -5.26
C LEU A 82 -22.56 5.57 -5.30
N CYS A 83 -22.08 4.94 -6.37
CA CYS A 83 -21.97 3.50 -6.50
C CYS A 83 -20.50 3.09 -6.68
N ILE A 84 -20.10 2.01 -6.01
CA ILE A 84 -18.79 1.38 -6.18
C ILE A 84 -19.00 -0.04 -6.67
N VAL A 85 -18.35 -0.38 -7.77
CA VAL A 85 -18.35 -1.73 -8.35
C VAL A 85 -16.98 -2.36 -8.14
N THR A 86 -16.95 -3.54 -7.56
CA THR A 86 -15.70 -4.24 -7.27
C THR A 86 -15.79 -5.72 -7.65
N LYS A 87 -14.65 -6.28 -8.06
CA LYS A 87 -14.51 -7.72 -8.29
C LYS A 87 -14.29 -8.52 -7.00
N GLU A 88 -13.89 -7.84 -5.92
CA GLU A 88 -13.56 -8.48 -4.65
C GLU A 88 -14.82 -8.59 -3.76
N ALA A 89 -14.90 -9.61 -2.92
CA ALA A 89 -15.99 -9.83 -1.95
C ALA A 89 -15.95 -8.90 -0.72
N TYR A 90 -15.04 -7.92 -0.71
CA TYR A 90 -14.71 -7.11 0.46
C TYR A 90 -14.93 -5.63 0.20
N ALA A 91 -15.41 -4.92 1.24
CA ALA A 91 -15.33 -3.46 1.26
C ALA A 91 -13.87 -3.00 1.20
N PRO A 92 -13.57 -1.81 0.63
CA PRO A 92 -12.21 -1.31 0.49
C PRO A 92 -11.33 -1.43 1.74
N TYR A 93 -10.06 -1.79 1.52
CA TYR A 93 -9.09 -2.07 2.58
C TYR A 93 -7.66 -1.65 2.23
N GLU A 94 -6.81 -1.55 3.26
CA GLU A 94 -5.39 -1.21 3.15
C GLU A 94 -4.58 -2.40 2.60
N ARG A 95 -4.48 -2.49 1.28
CA ARG A 95 -3.74 -3.56 0.57
C ARG A 95 -2.30 -3.81 1.06
N PRO A 96 -1.51 -2.81 1.52
CA PRO A 96 -0.18 -3.07 2.09
C PRO A 96 -0.14 -4.03 3.28
N ALA A 97 -1.28 -4.27 3.96
CA ALA A 97 -1.35 -5.26 5.03
C ALA A 97 -1.13 -6.69 4.52
N LEU A 98 -1.55 -6.98 3.27
CA LEU A 98 -1.60 -8.33 2.71
C LEU A 98 -0.23 -9.00 2.58
N THR A 99 0.85 -8.24 2.46
CA THR A 99 2.24 -8.76 2.38
C THR A 99 3.01 -8.59 3.69
N LYS A 100 2.38 -8.03 4.73
CA LYS A 100 3.01 -7.72 6.01
C LYS A 100 2.34 -8.50 7.13
N ALA A 101 1.73 -7.81 8.09
CA ALA A 101 1.11 -8.40 9.26
C ALA A 101 0.01 -9.41 8.93
N TYR A 102 -0.60 -9.36 7.73
CA TYR A 102 -1.57 -10.37 7.32
C TYR A 102 -0.92 -11.75 7.13
N LEU A 103 0.31 -11.81 6.60
CA LEU A 103 0.99 -13.08 6.32
C LEU A 103 1.63 -13.72 7.54
N PHE A 104 1.66 -13.08 8.71
CA PHE A 104 2.30 -13.68 9.87
C PHE A 104 1.54 -14.93 10.36
N PRO A 105 2.24 -15.89 10.98
CA PRO A 105 1.59 -17.08 11.52
C PRO A 105 0.69 -16.74 12.71
N PRO A 106 -0.31 -17.59 13.03
CA PRO A 106 -1.35 -17.29 14.03
C PRO A 106 -0.82 -16.83 15.39
N GLU A 107 0.26 -17.45 15.87
CA GLU A 107 0.92 -17.14 17.14
C GLU A 107 1.59 -15.75 17.16
N LYS A 108 1.78 -15.13 16.00
CA LYS A 108 2.34 -13.78 15.83
C LYS A 108 1.26 -12.71 15.67
N LYS A 109 0.01 -13.02 16.03
CA LYS A 109 -1.15 -12.10 16.06
C LYS A 109 -1.33 -11.34 14.74
N PRO A 110 -1.59 -12.05 13.64
CA PRO A 110 -1.63 -11.43 12.32
C PRO A 110 -2.82 -10.48 12.18
N ALA A 111 -2.67 -9.48 11.31
CA ALA A 111 -3.75 -8.55 10.99
C ALA A 111 -4.85 -9.27 10.20
N ARG A 112 -6.12 -9.04 10.53
CA ARG A 112 -7.29 -9.60 9.84
C ARG A 112 -8.34 -8.52 9.59
N LEU A 113 -9.17 -8.69 8.57
CA LEU A 113 -10.38 -7.87 8.43
C LEU A 113 -11.31 -8.16 9.62
N PRO A 114 -12.05 -7.16 10.13
CA PRO A 114 -12.19 -5.79 9.62
C PRO A 114 -11.09 -4.81 10.07
N GLY A 115 -10.01 -5.28 10.72
CA GLY A 115 -9.00 -4.44 11.38
C GLY A 115 -8.21 -3.50 10.48
N PHE A 116 -8.21 -3.71 9.16
CA PHE A 116 -7.46 -2.91 8.19
C PHE A 116 -8.28 -2.44 6.98
N HIS A 117 -9.60 -2.25 7.14
CA HIS A 117 -10.37 -1.46 6.17
C HIS A 117 -9.76 -0.06 5.97
N THR A 118 -10.02 0.57 4.83
CA THR A 118 -9.46 1.88 4.48
C THR A 118 -9.68 2.92 5.56
N CYS A 119 -8.78 3.91 5.62
CA CYS A 119 -8.69 4.97 6.62
C CYS A 119 -8.06 4.57 7.96
N VAL A 120 -7.76 3.28 8.22
CA VAL A 120 -6.99 2.90 9.42
C VAL A 120 -5.57 3.51 9.43
N GLY A 121 -4.94 3.62 8.26
CA GLY A 121 -3.57 4.11 8.12
C GLY A 121 -3.45 5.59 7.75
N GLY A 122 -4.56 6.24 7.38
CA GLY A 122 -4.61 7.65 6.99
C GLY A 122 -5.47 8.53 7.90
N GLY A 123 -5.93 7.98 9.04
CA GLY A 123 -6.88 8.62 9.95
C GLY A 123 -8.31 8.66 9.41
N GLY A 124 -9.28 9.04 10.26
CA GLY A 124 -10.71 9.07 9.92
C GLY A 124 -11.50 7.84 10.39
N GLU A 125 -12.77 7.77 10.02
CA GLU A 125 -13.64 6.62 10.33
C GLU A 125 -13.19 5.39 9.54
N ARG A 126 -13.11 4.22 10.20
CA ARG A 126 -12.82 2.95 9.54
C ARG A 126 -14.00 2.57 8.63
N GLN A 127 -13.72 2.36 7.35
CA GLN A 127 -14.76 2.13 6.34
C GLN A 127 -15.12 0.64 6.23
N THR A 128 -15.78 0.11 7.25
CA THR A 128 -16.34 -1.26 7.24
C THR A 128 -17.52 -1.38 6.25
N PRO A 129 -18.02 -2.59 5.92
CA PRO A 129 -19.21 -2.72 5.09
C PRO A 129 -20.43 -1.90 5.58
N ASP A 130 -20.65 -1.87 6.90
CA ASP A 130 -21.73 -1.08 7.51
C ASP A 130 -21.55 0.42 7.28
N TRP A 131 -20.32 0.93 7.30
CA TRP A 131 -20.02 2.33 7.03
C TRP A 131 -20.52 2.74 5.63
N TYR A 132 -20.28 1.93 4.59
CA TYR A 132 -20.74 2.25 3.23
C TYR A 132 -22.27 2.32 3.16
N LYS A 133 -22.95 1.38 3.82
CA LYS A 133 -24.41 1.35 3.91
C LYS A 133 -24.96 2.58 4.65
N GLU A 134 -24.36 2.95 5.79
CA GLU A 134 -24.76 4.11 6.60
C GLU A 134 -24.55 5.44 5.87
N LYS A 135 -23.54 5.53 4.99
CA LYS A 135 -23.30 6.72 4.16
C LYS A 135 -24.08 6.73 2.85
N GLY A 136 -24.99 5.77 2.64
CA GLY A 136 -25.86 5.70 1.46
C GLY A 136 -25.12 5.37 0.16
N ILE A 137 -23.99 4.65 0.24
CA ILE A 137 -23.19 4.24 -0.92
C ILE A 137 -23.63 2.84 -1.37
N GLU A 138 -24.00 2.71 -2.65
CA GLU A 138 -24.29 1.39 -3.24
C GLU A 138 -22.98 0.64 -3.50
N MET A 139 -22.83 -0.54 -2.90
CA MET A 139 -21.72 -1.45 -3.18
C MET A 139 -22.20 -2.61 -4.04
N ILE A 140 -21.56 -2.81 -5.19
CA ILE A 140 -21.74 -3.98 -6.05
C ILE A 140 -20.47 -4.83 -5.93
N TYR A 141 -20.56 -5.93 -5.19
CA TYR A 141 -19.45 -6.86 -4.94
C TYR A 141 -19.42 -8.00 -5.95
N GLU A 142 -18.23 -8.57 -6.17
CA GLU A 142 -18.00 -9.78 -6.98
C GLU A 142 -18.55 -9.73 -8.42
N ASP A 143 -18.77 -8.53 -8.95
CA ASP A 143 -19.37 -8.33 -10.27
C ASP A 143 -18.54 -7.31 -11.08
N PRO A 144 -17.33 -7.70 -11.54
CA PRO A 144 -16.45 -6.80 -12.28
C PRO A 144 -17.14 -6.23 -13.52
N VAL A 145 -16.80 -4.98 -13.86
CA VAL A 145 -17.11 -4.41 -15.18
C VAL A 145 -16.31 -5.14 -16.24
N THR A 146 -17.00 -5.57 -17.31
CA THR A 146 -16.43 -6.28 -18.47
C THR A 146 -16.56 -5.47 -19.76
N GLY A 147 -17.44 -4.48 -19.80
CA GLY A 147 -17.61 -3.58 -20.95
C GLY A 147 -17.97 -2.16 -20.55
N ALA A 148 -17.60 -1.20 -21.40
CA ALA A 148 -17.93 0.21 -21.24
C ALA A 148 -18.31 0.84 -22.59
N ASP A 149 -19.48 1.46 -22.64
CA ASP A 149 -19.94 2.30 -23.74
C ASP A 149 -19.92 3.76 -23.26
N PHE A 150 -18.86 4.48 -23.62
CA PHE A 150 -18.64 5.85 -23.16
C PHE A 150 -19.58 6.86 -23.83
N GLU A 151 -20.06 6.58 -25.04
CA GLU A 151 -21.03 7.44 -25.73
C GLU A 151 -22.40 7.36 -25.05
N LYS A 152 -22.81 6.15 -24.65
CA LYS A 152 -24.07 5.91 -23.92
C LYS A 152 -23.94 6.03 -22.41
N GLN A 153 -22.76 6.37 -21.89
CA GLN A 153 -22.43 6.43 -20.47
C GLN A 153 -22.92 5.20 -19.69
N THR A 154 -22.69 4.01 -20.24
CA THR A 154 -23.20 2.75 -19.70
C THR A 154 -22.06 1.75 -19.51
N LEU A 155 -22.03 1.07 -18.37
CA LEU A 155 -21.12 -0.04 -18.08
C LEU A 155 -21.89 -1.35 -18.09
N THR A 156 -21.21 -2.40 -18.53
CA THR A 156 -21.69 -3.78 -18.47
C THR A 156 -20.83 -4.55 -17.47
N THR A 157 -21.49 -5.16 -16.49
CA THR A 157 -20.85 -6.04 -15.50
C THR A 157 -20.81 -7.50 -15.99
N ASN A 158 -20.08 -8.35 -15.28
CA ASN A 158 -19.94 -9.77 -15.61
C ASN A 158 -21.28 -10.53 -15.54
N THR A 159 -22.19 -10.13 -14.64
CA THR A 159 -23.55 -10.69 -14.58
C THR A 159 -24.47 -10.20 -15.70
N GLY A 160 -24.01 -9.26 -16.52
CA GLY A 160 -24.80 -8.60 -17.56
C GLY A 160 -25.62 -7.41 -17.05
N LYS A 161 -25.51 -7.03 -15.77
CA LYS A 161 -26.13 -5.81 -15.24
C LYS A 161 -25.57 -4.58 -15.95
N GLN A 162 -26.47 -3.71 -16.42
CA GLN A 162 -26.15 -2.43 -17.04
C GLN A 162 -26.17 -1.33 -15.98
N LEU A 163 -25.15 -0.48 -15.96
CA LEU A 163 -25.03 0.64 -15.03
C LEU A 163 -24.84 1.94 -15.79
N LYS A 164 -25.78 2.88 -15.66
CA LYS A 164 -25.63 4.24 -16.17
C LYS A 164 -24.96 5.14 -15.14
N TYR A 165 -24.10 6.03 -15.61
CA TYR A 165 -23.35 6.96 -14.77
C TYR A 165 -23.42 8.40 -15.28
N GLY A 166 -23.39 9.37 -14.36
CA GLY A 166 -23.12 10.77 -14.67
C GLY A 166 -21.62 11.02 -14.85
N SER A 167 -20.83 10.69 -13.83
CA SER A 167 -19.36 10.68 -13.87
C SER A 167 -18.80 9.31 -13.49
N LEU A 168 -17.74 8.91 -14.18
CA LEU A 168 -17.05 7.63 -13.99
C LEU A 168 -15.64 7.84 -13.46
N ILE A 169 -15.29 7.17 -12.36
CA ILE A 169 -13.94 7.15 -11.79
C ILE A 169 -13.38 5.73 -11.90
N ILE A 170 -12.35 5.55 -12.72
CA ILE A 170 -11.66 4.28 -12.90
C ILE A 170 -10.56 4.16 -11.84
N ALA A 171 -10.77 3.28 -10.87
CA ALA A 171 -9.89 3.03 -9.73
C ALA A 171 -9.47 1.54 -9.67
N THR A 172 -9.29 0.90 -10.83
CA THR A 172 -9.00 -0.53 -10.98
C THR A 172 -7.58 -0.93 -10.57
N GLY A 173 -6.69 0.04 -10.39
CA GLY A 173 -5.31 -0.18 -9.94
C GLY A 173 -4.52 -1.09 -10.90
N CYS A 174 -3.78 -2.04 -10.33
CA CYS A 174 -2.98 -3.02 -11.06
C CYS A 174 -3.35 -4.48 -10.75
N THR A 175 -2.98 -5.38 -11.66
CA THR A 175 -2.92 -6.83 -11.47
C THR A 175 -1.48 -7.31 -11.34
N ALA A 176 -1.23 -8.37 -10.56
CA ALA A 176 0.08 -9.01 -10.50
C ALA A 176 0.51 -9.55 -11.87
N SER A 177 1.77 -9.40 -12.24
CA SER A 177 2.35 -10.05 -13.40
C SER A 177 2.44 -11.56 -13.18
N ARG A 178 1.87 -12.34 -14.09
CA ARG A 178 1.78 -13.80 -14.00
C ARG A 178 2.74 -14.51 -14.95
N PHE A 179 3.21 -15.67 -14.52
CA PHE A 179 3.90 -16.60 -15.38
C PHE A 179 2.90 -17.36 -16.26
N PRO A 180 3.24 -17.66 -17.52
CA PRO A 180 2.40 -18.52 -18.36
C PRO A 180 2.20 -19.92 -17.77
N ASP A 181 1.04 -20.51 -18.03
CA ASP A 181 0.69 -21.88 -17.63
C ASP A 181 1.71 -22.90 -18.13
N LYS A 182 2.23 -22.71 -19.35
CA LYS A 182 3.24 -23.57 -19.97
C LYS A 182 4.57 -23.65 -19.22
N ILE A 183 4.86 -22.69 -18.32
CA ILE A 183 6.03 -22.72 -17.44
C ILE A 183 5.66 -23.03 -15.98
N GLY A 184 4.43 -23.52 -15.75
CA GLY A 184 3.93 -23.92 -14.45
C GLY A 184 3.33 -22.79 -13.60
N GLY A 185 3.01 -21.63 -14.19
CA GLY A 185 2.48 -20.47 -13.45
C GLY A 185 1.19 -20.71 -12.67
N ASN A 186 0.41 -21.75 -13.02
CA ASN A 186 -0.84 -22.13 -12.35
C ASN A 186 -0.75 -23.46 -11.59
N LEU A 187 0.46 -24.00 -11.36
CA LEU A 187 0.62 -25.21 -10.56
C LEU A 187 0.12 -24.97 -9.12
N PRO A 188 -0.62 -25.92 -8.52
CA PRO A 188 -0.91 -25.87 -7.09
C PRO A 188 0.37 -25.70 -6.25
N GLY A 189 0.36 -24.72 -5.35
CA GLY A 189 1.56 -24.32 -4.58
C GLY A 189 2.32 -23.14 -5.18
N VAL A 190 1.98 -22.69 -6.39
CA VAL A 190 2.41 -21.40 -6.95
C VAL A 190 1.40 -20.33 -6.57
N HIS A 191 1.89 -19.24 -5.98
CA HIS A 191 1.07 -18.15 -5.47
C HIS A 191 1.49 -16.82 -6.07
N TYR A 192 0.50 -15.96 -6.20
CA TYR A 192 0.65 -14.52 -6.44
C TYR A 192 0.09 -13.81 -5.21
N ILE A 193 0.33 -12.50 -5.08
CA ILE A 193 -0.30 -11.74 -4.01
C ILE A 193 -0.75 -10.35 -4.47
N ARG A 194 -2.06 -10.17 -4.54
CA ARG A 194 -2.69 -8.87 -4.80
C ARG A 194 -3.95 -8.68 -3.97
N GLU A 195 -4.75 -9.72 -3.78
CA GLU A 195 -6.07 -9.66 -3.14
C GLU A 195 -6.12 -10.51 -1.86
N VAL A 196 -7.18 -10.36 -1.06
CA VAL A 196 -7.36 -11.15 0.18
C VAL A 196 -7.36 -12.65 -0.12
N ALA A 197 -8.04 -13.08 -1.19
CA ALA A 197 -8.09 -14.49 -1.58
C ALA A 197 -6.69 -15.05 -1.91
N ASP A 198 -5.83 -14.26 -2.55
CA ASP A 198 -4.44 -14.64 -2.80
C ASP A 198 -3.68 -14.84 -1.47
N ALA A 199 -3.85 -13.90 -0.53
CA ALA A 199 -3.18 -13.94 0.76
C ALA A 199 -3.65 -15.12 1.63
N ASP A 200 -4.95 -15.44 1.62
CA ASP A 200 -5.52 -16.59 2.33
C ASP A 200 -5.01 -17.92 1.77
N SER A 201 -4.94 -18.02 0.44
CA SER A 201 -4.33 -19.17 -0.25
C SER A 201 -2.86 -19.33 0.14
N LEU A 202 -2.11 -18.23 0.15
CA LEU A 202 -0.69 -18.24 0.52
C LEU A 202 -0.49 -18.66 1.98
N ILE A 203 -1.23 -18.11 2.94
CA ILE A 203 -1.15 -18.49 4.36
C ILE A 203 -1.40 -19.99 4.54
N SER A 204 -2.41 -20.52 3.85
CA SER A 204 -2.73 -21.95 3.89
C SER A 204 -1.58 -22.83 3.37
N SER A 205 -0.82 -22.33 2.39
CA SER A 205 0.37 -22.98 1.85
C SER A 205 1.55 -22.88 2.82
N LEU A 206 1.83 -21.68 3.34
CA LEU A 206 2.93 -21.43 4.29
C LEU A 206 2.82 -22.31 5.54
N GLY A 207 1.61 -22.50 6.08
CA GLY A 207 1.39 -23.36 7.24
C GLY A 207 1.64 -24.86 7.03
N LYS A 208 1.85 -25.29 5.79
CA LYS A 208 2.15 -26.70 5.43
C LYS A 208 3.52 -26.87 4.77
N SER A 209 4.19 -25.76 4.45
CA SER A 209 5.42 -25.74 3.66
C SER A 209 6.63 -26.05 4.52
N LYS A 210 7.70 -26.46 3.86
CA LYS A 210 9.06 -26.54 4.42
C LYS A 210 10.02 -25.69 3.62
N LYS A 211 9.83 -25.56 2.30
CA LYS A 211 10.74 -24.87 1.37
C LYS A 211 9.99 -23.87 0.49
N VAL A 212 10.27 -22.59 0.71
CA VAL A 212 9.64 -21.50 -0.03
C VAL A 212 10.64 -20.86 -0.98
N VAL A 213 10.27 -20.76 -2.26
CA VAL A 213 11.00 -19.94 -3.23
C VAL A 213 10.18 -18.69 -3.55
N ILE A 214 10.79 -17.51 -3.37
CA ILE A 214 10.25 -16.23 -3.78
C ILE A 214 10.94 -15.82 -5.08
N VAL A 215 10.17 -15.57 -6.13
CA VAL A 215 10.68 -15.09 -7.42
C VAL A 215 10.46 -13.58 -7.53
N GLY A 216 11.55 -12.83 -7.52
CA GLY A 216 11.58 -11.36 -7.64
C GLY A 216 12.20 -10.67 -6.42
N GLY A 217 13.21 -9.83 -6.66
CA GLY A 217 13.93 -9.03 -5.65
C GLY A 217 13.28 -7.69 -5.33
N GLY A 218 11.97 -7.55 -5.59
CA GLY A 218 11.16 -6.35 -5.40
C GLY A 218 10.61 -6.19 -3.98
N TYR A 219 9.83 -5.13 -3.74
CA TYR A 219 9.23 -4.85 -2.43
C TYR A 219 8.39 -6.02 -1.91
N ILE A 220 7.53 -6.55 -2.79
CA ILE A 220 6.65 -7.67 -2.48
C ILE A 220 7.46 -8.93 -2.16
N GLY A 221 8.52 -9.20 -2.94
CA GLY A 221 9.38 -10.36 -2.70
C GLY A 221 10.09 -10.29 -1.34
N MET A 222 10.64 -9.12 -1.00
CA MET A 222 11.24 -8.87 0.31
C MET A 222 10.23 -9.04 1.45
N GLU A 223 9.06 -8.40 1.35
CA GLU A 223 8.03 -8.47 2.39
C GLU A 223 7.50 -9.90 2.62
N VAL A 224 7.26 -10.64 1.54
CA VAL A 224 6.84 -12.05 1.63
C VAL A 224 7.95 -12.93 2.22
N ALA A 225 9.21 -12.73 1.82
CA ALA A 225 10.33 -13.47 2.39
C ALA A 225 10.49 -13.20 3.89
N ALA A 226 10.36 -11.95 4.33
CA ALA A 226 10.38 -11.61 5.75
C ALA A 226 9.19 -12.21 6.52
N ALA A 227 8.02 -12.34 5.89
CA ALA A 227 6.91 -13.07 6.47
C ALA A 227 7.21 -14.57 6.56
N ALA A 228 7.77 -15.20 5.52
CA ALA A 228 8.14 -16.62 5.51
C ALA A 228 9.19 -16.98 6.58
N VAL A 229 10.11 -16.06 6.90
CA VAL A 229 11.01 -16.19 8.06
C VAL A 229 10.21 -16.31 9.36
N ALA A 230 9.13 -15.55 9.54
CA ALA A 230 8.29 -15.65 10.74
C ALA A 230 7.64 -17.03 10.91
N TRP A 231 7.46 -17.78 9.82
CA TRP A 231 6.98 -19.17 9.80
C TRP A 231 8.10 -20.21 10.01
N ASN A 232 9.36 -19.78 10.14
CA ASN A 232 10.55 -20.64 10.21
C ASN A 232 10.73 -21.57 8.98
N LEU A 233 10.47 -21.06 7.78
CA LEU A 233 10.57 -21.82 6.52
C LEU A 233 11.94 -21.67 5.87
N ASP A 234 12.44 -22.73 5.22
CA ASP A 234 13.64 -22.66 4.39
C ASP A 234 13.35 -21.80 3.15
N THR A 235 13.85 -20.57 3.17
CA THR A 235 13.41 -19.50 2.26
C THR A 235 14.54 -19.10 1.31
N THR A 236 14.26 -19.12 0.00
CA THR A 236 15.18 -18.67 -1.04
C THR A 236 14.54 -17.58 -1.89
N ILE A 237 15.24 -16.47 -2.13
CA ILE A 237 14.82 -15.44 -3.08
C ILE A 237 15.65 -15.57 -4.36
N VAL A 238 14.97 -15.66 -5.50
CA VAL A 238 15.56 -15.77 -6.84
C VAL A 238 15.17 -14.57 -7.68
N PHE A 239 16.14 -13.89 -8.30
CA PHE A 239 15.86 -12.75 -9.17
C PHE A 239 16.98 -12.50 -10.19
N PRO A 240 16.67 -11.88 -11.35
CA PRO A 240 17.63 -11.67 -12.43
C PRO A 240 18.58 -10.50 -12.20
N GLU A 241 18.24 -9.57 -11.31
CA GLU A 241 19.07 -8.40 -10.99
C GLU A 241 20.30 -8.77 -10.13
N ASP A 242 21.28 -7.86 -10.07
CA ASP A 242 22.48 -8.00 -9.24
C ASP A 242 22.22 -7.77 -7.74
N GLN A 243 21.11 -7.12 -7.41
CA GLN A 243 20.77 -6.69 -6.06
C GLN A 243 19.25 -6.52 -5.84
N LEU A 244 18.85 -6.61 -4.57
CA LEU A 244 17.50 -6.25 -4.14
C LEU A 244 17.15 -4.79 -4.46
N LEU A 245 15.87 -4.55 -4.79
CA LEU A 245 15.31 -3.23 -5.10
C LEU A 245 16.19 -2.35 -5.99
N GLN A 246 16.74 -2.90 -7.08
CA GLN A 246 17.64 -2.17 -7.98
C GLN A 246 17.09 -0.81 -8.46
N ARG A 247 15.76 -0.64 -8.49
CA ARG A 247 15.10 0.62 -8.86
C ARG A 247 15.23 1.75 -7.85
N LEU A 248 15.61 1.49 -6.61
CA LEU A 248 15.73 2.49 -5.54
C LEU A 248 16.99 2.32 -4.71
N PHE A 249 17.32 1.09 -4.28
CA PHE A 249 18.47 0.87 -3.44
C PHE A 249 19.77 1.04 -4.23
N THR A 250 20.72 1.71 -3.61
CA THR A 250 22.13 1.68 -4.00
C THR A 250 22.71 0.28 -3.76
N PRO A 251 23.80 -0.11 -4.43
CA PRO A 251 24.44 -1.40 -4.20
C PRO A 251 24.83 -1.65 -2.74
N SER A 252 25.33 -0.60 -2.09
CA SER A 252 25.76 -0.62 -0.69
C SER A 252 24.58 -0.77 0.28
N LEU A 253 23.46 -0.07 0.07
CA LEU A 253 22.24 -0.28 0.87
C LEU A 253 21.65 -1.68 0.65
N ALA A 254 21.57 -2.13 -0.61
CA ALA A 254 21.04 -3.45 -0.94
C ALA A 254 21.86 -4.58 -0.29
N GLN A 255 23.19 -4.50 -0.31
CA GLN A 255 24.06 -5.47 0.36
C GLN A 255 23.76 -5.61 1.86
N ARG A 256 23.50 -4.49 2.55
CA ARG A 256 23.18 -4.50 3.99
C ARG A 256 21.82 -5.15 4.27
N TYR A 257 20.83 -4.92 3.40
CA TYR A 257 19.56 -5.64 3.47
C TYR A 257 19.73 -7.13 3.17
N GLU A 258 20.47 -7.50 2.12
CA GLU A 258 20.74 -8.91 1.82
C GLU A 258 21.41 -9.61 3.01
N GLU A 259 22.36 -8.94 3.69
CA GLU A 259 23.01 -9.49 4.87
C GLU A 259 22.05 -9.68 6.05
N LEU A 260 21.18 -8.70 6.33
CA LEU A 260 20.12 -8.85 7.33
C LEU A 260 19.20 -10.04 7.03
N TYR A 261 18.85 -10.25 5.77
CA TYR A 261 18.04 -11.39 5.35
C TYR A 261 18.80 -12.72 5.51
N ARG A 262 20.10 -12.77 5.16
CA ARG A 262 20.96 -13.95 5.38
C ARG A 262 21.10 -14.29 6.87
N GLN A 263 21.24 -13.30 7.73
CA GLN A 263 21.27 -13.46 9.19
C GLN A 263 19.95 -14.06 9.72
N ASN A 264 18.84 -13.83 9.02
CA ASN A 264 17.54 -14.45 9.28
C ASN A 264 17.32 -15.77 8.51
N GLY A 265 18.37 -16.35 7.93
CA GLY A 265 18.34 -17.66 7.27
C GLY A 265 17.88 -17.67 5.81
N VAL A 266 17.69 -16.50 5.19
CA VAL A 266 17.25 -16.40 3.79
C VAL A 266 18.43 -16.60 2.84
N LYS A 267 18.22 -17.45 1.82
CA LYS A 267 19.17 -17.70 0.73
C LYS A 267 18.86 -16.81 -0.47
N PHE A 268 19.90 -16.48 -1.24
CA PHE A 268 19.79 -15.63 -2.42
C PHE A 268 20.37 -16.32 -3.65
N VAL A 269 19.64 -16.25 -4.76
CA VAL A 269 20.12 -16.63 -6.09
C VAL A 269 19.91 -15.44 -7.02
N LYS A 270 20.96 -14.62 -7.17
CA LYS A 270 20.98 -13.37 -7.94
C LYS A 270 21.44 -13.64 -9.37
N GLY A 271 21.12 -12.76 -10.32
CA GLY A 271 21.50 -12.95 -11.73
C GLY A 271 20.82 -14.15 -12.40
N ALA A 272 19.76 -14.70 -11.79
CA ALA A 272 19.12 -15.93 -12.24
C ALA A 272 17.71 -15.71 -12.78
N SER A 273 17.41 -16.37 -13.88
CA SER A 273 16.07 -16.38 -14.49
C SER A 273 15.40 -17.74 -14.34
N ILE A 274 14.08 -17.73 -14.14
CA ILE A 274 13.28 -18.95 -14.06
C ILE A 274 13.03 -19.49 -15.47
N ASN A 275 13.31 -20.77 -15.69
CA ASN A 275 12.99 -21.46 -16.94
C ASN A 275 11.64 -22.19 -16.86
N ASN A 276 11.43 -22.99 -15.81
CA ASN A 276 10.18 -23.72 -15.60
C ASN A 276 9.93 -24.02 -14.11
N LEU A 277 8.66 -24.14 -13.71
CA LEU A 277 8.27 -24.71 -12.43
C LEU A 277 7.88 -26.19 -12.64
N GLU A 278 8.52 -27.08 -11.89
CA GLU A 278 8.32 -28.53 -12.04
C GLU A 278 7.22 -29.04 -11.11
N ALA A 279 6.36 -29.91 -11.64
CA ALA A 279 5.28 -30.54 -10.90
C ALA A 279 5.69 -31.94 -10.41
N GLY A 280 5.30 -32.26 -9.18
CA GLY A 280 5.40 -33.60 -8.61
C GLY A 280 4.31 -34.54 -9.14
N SER A 281 4.32 -35.78 -8.64
CA SER A 281 3.32 -36.80 -9.00
C SER A 281 1.88 -36.45 -8.58
N ASP A 282 1.71 -35.58 -7.59
CA ASP A 282 0.43 -35.04 -7.15
C ASP A 282 0.01 -33.77 -7.91
N GLY A 283 0.79 -33.36 -8.90
CA GLY A 283 0.56 -32.17 -9.72
C GLY A 283 0.92 -30.84 -9.04
N ARG A 284 1.43 -30.86 -7.81
CA ARG A 284 1.87 -29.64 -7.09
C ARG A 284 3.28 -29.25 -7.51
N VAL A 285 3.64 -27.98 -7.32
CA VAL A 285 5.03 -27.55 -7.51
C VAL A 285 5.96 -28.28 -6.54
N THR A 286 7.08 -28.78 -7.04
CA THR A 286 8.14 -29.43 -6.24
C THR A 286 9.50 -28.80 -6.44
N ALA A 287 9.70 -28.06 -7.53
CA ALA A 287 10.97 -27.39 -7.79
C ALA A 287 10.84 -26.21 -8.77
N VAL A 288 11.84 -25.33 -8.70
CA VAL A 288 12.07 -24.21 -9.60
C VAL A 288 13.33 -24.51 -10.42
N LYS A 289 13.17 -24.65 -11.73
CA LYS A 289 14.27 -24.86 -12.68
C LYS A 289 14.74 -23.54 -13.23
N LEU A 290 16.03 -23.25 -13.09
CA LEU A 290 16.65 -22.02 -13.57
C LEU A 290 17.13 -22.17 -15.01
N ALA A 291 17.38 -21.04 -15.66
CA ALA A 291 17.86 -20.99 -17.05
C ALA A 291 19.26 -21.60 -17.25
N ASP A 292 20.08 -21.65 -16.20
CA ASP A 292 21.40 -22.29 -16.21
C ASP A 292 21.35 -23.82 -16.04
N GLY A 293 20.14 -24.40 -15.89
CA GLY A 293 19.91 -25.82 -15.68
C GLY A 293 19.91 -26.28 -14.22
N SER A 294 20.29 -25.42 -13.28
CA SER A 294 20.18 -25.72 -11.85
C SER A 294 18.73 -25.78 -11.38
N THR A 295 18.50 -26.44 -10.25
CA THR A 295 17.15 -26.70 -9.71
C THR A 295 17.12 -26.41 -8.21
N ILE A 296 16.07 -25.72 -7.77
CA ILE A 296 15.83 -25.38 -6.36
C ILE A 296 14.53 -26.07 -5.93
N GLU A 297 14.59 -26.97 -4.96
CA GLU A 297 13.39 -27.62 -4.41
C GLU A 297 12.49 -26.62 -3.67
N ALA A 298 11.18 -26.70 -3.90
CA ALA A 298 10.19 -25.82 -3.29
C ALA A 298 8.81 -26.50 -3.25
N ASP A 299 8.13 -26.44 -2.11
CA ASP A 299 6.73 -26.88 -1.97
C ASP A 299 5.74 -25.70 -2.03
N THR A 300 6.25 -24.48 -1.88
CA THR A 300 5.55 -23.22 -2.17
C THR A 300 6.46 -22.29 -2.98
N VAL A 301 5.90 -21.73 -4.06
CA VAL A 301 6.57 -20.71 -4.87
C VAL A 301 5.73 -19.44 -4.86
N VAL A 302 6.31 -18.29 -4.56
CA VAL A 302 5.62 -16.98 -4.63
C VAL A 302 6.22 -16.12 -5.73
N ILE A 303 5.39 -15.67 -6.66
CA ILE A 303 5.81 -14.87 -7.80
C ILE A 303 5.51 -13.39 -7.56
N GLY A 304 6.56 -12.58 -7.44
CA GLY A 304 6.53 -11.15 -7.16
C GLY A 304 7.31 -10.33 -8.18
N ILE A 305 7.08 -10.56 -9.47
CA ILE A 305 7.84 -9.99 -10.60
C ILE A 305 7.25 -8.67 -11.15
N GLY A 306 6.51 -7.93 -10.33
CA GLY A 306 5.89 -6.66 -10.68
C GLY A 306 4.40 -6.76 -11.02
N ALA A 307 3.84 -5.65 -11.47
CA ALA A 307 2.41 -5.49 -11.73
C ALA A 307 2.16 -4.75 -13.04
N LYS A 308 0.92 -4.84 -13.54
CA LYS A 308 0.45 -4.15 -14.75
C LYS A 308 -0.84 -3.38 -14.45
N PRO A 309 -1.05 -2.19 -15.00
CA PRO A 309 -2.29 -1.45 -14.82
C PRO A 309 -3.48 -2.25 -15.36
N ALA A 310 -4.58 -2.29 -14.60
CA ALA A 310 -5.77 -3.07 -14.91
C ALA A 310 -6.70 -2.26 -15.83
N ILE A 311 -6.41 -2.29 -17.13
CA ILE A 311 -7.05 -1.43 -18.14
C ILE A 311 -8.13 -2.11 -18.99
N GLY A 312 -8.36 -3.42 -18.85
CA GLY A 312 -9.14 -4.25 -19.80
C GLY A 312 -10.38 -3.58 -20.44
N PRO A 313 -11.47 -3.31 -19.71
CA PRO A 313 -12.68 -2.70 -20.28
C PRO A 313 -12.52 -1.26 -20.79
N PHE A 314 -11.35 -0.65 -20.60
CA PHE A 314 -11.08 0.77 -20.77
C PHE A 314 -9.94 1.04 -21.78
N GLU A 315 -9.50 0.02 -22.52
CA GLU A 315 -8.38 0.12 -23.47
C GLU A 315 -8.65 1.09 -24.63
N THR A 316 -9.91 1.43 -24.91
CA THR A 316 -10.30 2.43 -25.91
C THR A 316 -10.06 3.87 -25.45
N LEU A 317 -9.80 4.11 -24.16
CA LEU A 317 -9.36 5.41 -23.67
C LEU A 317 -7.90 5.69 -24.08
N SER A 318 -7.50 6.96 -24.00
CA SER A 318 -6.11 7.35 -24.25
C SER A 318 -5.17 6.68 -23.23
N MET A 319 -4.32 5.76 -23.69
CA MET A 319 -3.27 5.13 -22.88
C MET A 319 -1.95 5.88 -23.04
N ASN A 320 -1.20 6.00 -21.95
CA ASN A 320 0.17 6.49 -22.05
C ASN A 320 1.09 5.36 -22.54
N LYS A 321 1.70 5.54 -23.71
CA LYS A 321 2.53 4.50 -24.36
C LYS A 321 3.90 4.28 -23.71
N SER A 322 4.47 5.27 -23.01
CA SER A 322 5.82 5.16 -22.46
C SER A 322 5.85 4.56 -21.05
N ILE A 323 4.89 4.93 -20.20
CA ILE A 323 4.82 4.48 -18.80
C ILE A 323 3.68 3.48 -18.53
N GLY A 324 2.78 3.29 -19.49
CA GLY A 324 1.57 2.48 -19.36
C GLY A 324 0.50 3.16 -18.49
N GLY A 325 -0.73 2.65 -18.56
CA GLY A 325 -1.88 3.15 -17.80
C GLY A 325 -2.71 4.19 -18.54
N ILE A 326 -3.84 4.55 -17.94
CA ILE A 326 -4.81 5.51 -18.50
C ILE A 326 -4.23 6.90 -18.36
N GLN A 327 -4.07 7.60 -19.49
CA GLN A 327 -3.53 8.95 -19.50
C GLN A 327 -4.57 9.94 -18.95
N VAL A 328 -4.14 10.74 -17.98
CA VAL A 328 -4.95 11.79 -17.37
C VAL A 328 -4.18 13.10 -17.30
N ASP A 329 -4.93 14.20 -17.14
CA ASP A 329 -4.35 15.51 -16.84
C ASP A 329 -4.04 15.69 -15.34
N GLY A 330 -3.59 16.89 -14.97
CA GLY A 330 -3.27 17.22 -13.58
C GLY A 330 -4.46 17.26 -12.63
N LEU A 331 -5.70 17.07 -13.11
CA LEU A 331 -6.93 16.97 -12.31
C LEU A 331 -7.53 15.54 -12.38
N PHE A 332 -6.76 14.58 -12.90
CA PHE A 332 -7.16 13.18 -13.12
C PHE A 332 -8.29 12.97 -14.13
N ARG A 333 -8.54 13.95 -15.01
CA ARG A 333 -9.49 13.81 -16.12
C ARG A 333 -8.84 13.07 -17.27
N THR A 334 -9.57 12.15 -17.88
CA THR A 334 -9.18 11.59 -19.18
C THR A 334 -9.52 12.57 -20.31
N SER A 335 -9.13 12.25 -21.54
CA SER A 335 -9.57 13.01 -22.72
C SER A 335 -11.08 12.88 -23.01
N THR A 336 -11.75 11.89 -22.41
CA THR A 336 -13.18 11.67 -22.56
C THR A 336 -13.93 12.39 -21.43
N PRO A 337 -14.85 13.33 -21.74
CA PRO A 337 -15.58 14.09 -20.73
C PRO A 337 -16.33 13.20 -19.73
N GLY A 338 -16.30 13.59 -18.46
CA GLY A 338 -16.97 12.86 -17.37
C GLY A 338 -16.27 11.58 -16.93
N ILE A 339 -15.09 11.25 -17.49
CA ILE A 339 -14.31 10.05 -17.13
C ILE A 339 -12.97 10.46 -16.51
N PHE A 340 -12.68 9.84 -15.38
CA PHE A 340 -11.51 10.07 -14.55
C PHE A 340 -10.80 8.74 -14.27
N ALA A 341 -9.51 8.77 -13.94
CA ALA A 341 -8.78 7.60 -13.48
C ALA A 341 -7.85 7.96 -12.31
N ILE A 342 -7.79 7.13 -11.28
CA ILE A 342 -7.02 7.40 -10.04
C ILE A 342 -6.25 6.17 -9.53
N GLY A 343 -5.23 6.40 -8.71
CA GLY A 343 -4.35 5.35 -8.17
C GLY A 343 -3.47 4.69 -9.23
N ASP A 344 -3.06 3.44 -8.99
CA ASP A 344 -2.01 2.76 -9.77
C ASP A 344 -2.27 2.66 -11.29
N VAL A 345 -3.53 2.79 -11.72
CA VAL A 345 -3.93 2.71 -13.13
C VAL A 345 -3.66 4.00 -13.91
N ALA A 346 -3.53 5.14 -13.21
CA ALA A 346 -3.46 6.46 -13.82
C ALA A 346 -2.02 6.89 -14.15
N ALA A 347 -1.82 7.29 -15.39
CA ALA A 347 -0.61 7.96 -15.87
C ALA A 347 -0.85 9.48 -15.84
N PHE A 348 -0.19 10.20 -14.94
CA PHE A 348 -0.45 11.61 -14.65
C PHE A 348 0.83 12.48 -14.78
N PRO A 349 0.69 13.79 -15.00
CA PRO A 349 1.83 14.71 -15.01
C PRO A 349 2.36 14.93 -13.59
N LEU A 350 3.62 14.56 -13.35
CA LEU A 350 4.34 14.85 -12.11
C LEU A 350 4.95 16.24 -12.16
N LYS A 351 4.18 17.24 -11.71
CA LYS A 351 4.50 18.67 -11.81
C LYS A 351 5.92 19.04 -11.33
N ILE A 352 6.35 18.51 -10.18
CA ILE A 352 7.65 18.87 -9.58
C ILE A 352 8.86 18.50 -10.46
N TYR A 353 8.71 17.53 -11.37
CA TYR A 353 9.78 17.05 -12.26
C TYR A 353 9.44 17.18 -13.74
N ASP A 354 8.36 17.89 -14.07
CA ASP A 354 7.88 18.14 -15.43
C ASP A 354 7.90 16.90 -16.35
N ARG A 355 7.39 15.77 -15.84
CA ARG A 355 7.35 14.50 -16.58
C ARG A 355 6.06 13.74 -16.34
N MET A 356 5.67 12.90 -17.30
CA MET A 356 4.61 11.91 -17.06
C MET A 356 5.12 10.80 -16.16
N THR A 357 4.28 10.35 -15.22
CA THR A 357 4.60 9.23 -14.34
C THR A 357 3.37 8.37 -14.05
N ARG A 358 3.62 7.17 -13.52
CA ARG A 358 2.62 6.29 -12.92
C ARG A 358 3.21 5.74 -11.63
N VAL A 359 2.45 5.84 -10.54
CA VAL A 359 2.93 5.54 -9.20
C VAL A 359 2.09 4.43 -8.58
N GLU A 360 2.75 3.31 -8.25
CA GLU A 360 2.14 2.13 -7.62
C GLU A 360 2.39 2.18 -6.10
N HIS A 361 1.73 3.12 -5.41
CA HIS A 361 1.93 3.34 -3.97
C HIS A 361 0.65 3.78 -3.27
N VAL A 362 0.50 3.35 -2.01
CA VAL A 362 -0.71 3.63 -1.22
C VAL A 362 -0.90 5.12 -0.96
N ASP A 363 0.17 5.90 -0.75
CA ASP A 363 0.06 7.36 -0.59
C ASP A 363 -0.50 8.03 -1.85
N HIS A 364 0.00 7.63 -3.02
CA HIS A 364 -0.52 8.10 -4.29
C HIS A 364 -2.00 7.72 -4.47
N ALA A 365 -2.39 6.48 -4.15
CA ALA A 365 -3.79 6.05 -4.22
C ALA A 365 -4.70 6.91 -3.34
N ARG A 366 -4.28 7.24 -2.12
CA ARG A 366 -5.03 8.11 -1.20
C ARG A 366 -5.14 9.54 -1.72
N ARG A 367 -4.02 10.13 -2.13
CA ARG A 367 -3.92 11.54 -2.52
C ARG A 367 -4.57 11.82 -3.87
N SER A 368 -4.40 10.92 -4.85
CA SER A 368 -5.06 11.04 -6.16
C SER A 368 -6.58 10.94 -6.03
N ALA A 369 -7.08 10.04 -5.20
CA ALA A 369 -8.51 9.90 -4.92
C ALA A 369 -9.11 11.19 -4.33
N GLN A 370 -8.49 11.71 -3.28
CA GLN A 370 -8.93 12.97 -2.65
C GLN A 370 -8.88 14.14 -3.62
N HIS A 371 -7.81 14.24 -4.41
CA HIS A 371 -7.63 15.32 -5.38
C HIS A 371 -8.70 15.26 -6.48
N CYS A 372 -8.85 14.11 -7.14
CA CYS A 372 -9.81 13.89 -8.21
C CYS A 372 -11.24 14.24 -7.78
N VAL A 373 -11.68 13.77 -6.60
CA VAL A 373 -13.04 14.04 -6.13
C VAL A 373 -13.23 15.54 -5.82
N LYS A 374 -12.23 16.21 -5.23
CA LYS A 374 -12.28 17.67 -5.03
C LYS A 374 -12.36 18.43 -6.36
N SER A 375 -11.56 18.03 -7.36
CA SER A 375 -11.58 18.63 -8.69
C SER A 375 -12.89 18.37 -9.45
N LEU A 376 -13.52 17.21 -9.24
CA LEU A 376 -14.81 16.89 -9.81
C LEU A 376 -15.93 17.73 -9.20
N LEU A 377 -15.90 17.93 -7.88
CA LEU A 377 -16.98 18.60 -7.14
C LEU A 377 -16.83 20.13 -7.08
N THR A 378 -15.65 20.67 -7.43
CA THR A 378 -15.37 22.11 -7.32
C THR A 378 -14.71 22.66 -8.58
N ALA A 379 -15.12 23.87 -9.00
CA ALA A 379 -14.57 24.51 -10.20
C ALA A 379 -13.14 25.07 -10.03
N HIS A 380 -12.63 25.15 -8.79
CA HIS A 380 -11.36 25.82 -8.46
C HIS A 380 -10.44 24.86 -7.71
N THR A 381 -9.77 23.97 -8.44
CA THR A 381 -8.72 23.11 -7.89
C THR A 381 -7.44 23.28 -8.69
N ASP A 382 -6.33 23.52 -8.00
CA ASP A 382 -4.99 23.56 -8.61
C ASP A 382 -4.60 22.19 -9.18
N THR A 383 -3.56 22.14 -10.01
CA THR A 383 -3.03 20.87 -10.50
C THR A 383 -2.43 20.02 -9.38
N TYR A 384 -2.54 18.69 -9.52
CA TYR A 384 -2.07 17.71 -8.55
C TYR A 384 -0.58 17.86 -8.23
N ASP A 385 -0.29 18.35 -7.02
CA ASP A 385 1.05 18.55 -6.50
C ASP A 385 1.50 17.34 -5.66
N TYR A 386 2.01 16.33 -6.36
CA TYR A 386 2.52 15.10 -5.75
C TYR A 386 4.04 15.17 -5.56
N LEU A 387 4.50 14.90 -4.33
CA LEU A 387 5.89 14.60 -4.04
C LEU A 387 6.03 13.08 -3.97
N PRO A 388 6.88 12.44 -4.80
CA PRO A 388 7.06 11.01 -4.73
C PRO A 388 7.51 10.56 -3.35
N TYR A 389 6.85 9.51 -2.88
CA TYR A 389 7.03 8.92 -1.56
C TYR A 389 6.87 7.42 -1.66
N PHE A 390 7.78 6.70 -0.99
CA PHE A 390 7.72 5.26 -0.81
C PHE A 390 8.16 4.88 0.60
N TYR A 391 7.62 3.78 1.10
CA TYR A 391 8.11 3.14 2.30
C TYR A 391 8.02 1.62 2.14
N SER A 392 8.81 0.91 2.94
CA SER A 392 8.56 -0.49 3.25
C SER A 392 9.00 -0.79 4.67
N ARG A 393 8.48 -1.89 5.20
CA ARG A 393 8.74 -2.36 6.55
C ARG A 393 8.76 -3.87 6.52
N VAL A 394 9.78 -4.47 7.14
CA VAL A 394 9.99 -5.91 7.14
C VAL A 394 10.44 -6.39 8.51
N PHE A 395 10.23 -7.68 8.78
CA PHE A 395 10.50 -8.32 10.06
C PHE A 395 9.74 -7.71 11.26
N GLU A 396 8.58 -7.07 11.04
CA GLU A 396 7.77 -6.42 12.10
C GLU A 396 7.02 -7.39 13.04
N TYR A 397 7.32 -8.69 13.04
CA TYR A 397 6.64 -9.69 13.86
C TYR A 397 7.18 -9.77 15.30
N GLU A 398 6.38 -10.33 16.20
CA GLU A 398 6.75 -10.56 17.60
C GLU A 398 7.91 -11.56 17.71
N GLY A 399 9.01 -11.17 18.37
CA GLY A 399 10.22 -11.98 18.50
C GLY A 399 11.23 -11.86 17.36
N SER A 400 11.00 -10.96 16.40
CA SER A 400 12.05 -10.56 15.43
C SER A 400 13.24 -9.94 16.14
N SER A 401 14.46 -10.26 15.69
CA SER A 401 15.72 -9.72 16.21
C SER A 401 15.91 -8.24 15.88
N ARG A 402 15.46 -7.82 14.69
CA ARG A 402 15.55 -6.43 14.22
C ARG A 402 14.37 -6.10 13.31
N LYS A 403 13.54 -5.16 13.74
CA LYS A 403 12.47 -4.58 12.91
C LYS A 403 13.05 -3.44 12.11
N VAL A 404 12.81 -3.41 10.80
CA VAL A 404 13.34 -2.36 9.93
C VAL A 404 12.23 -1.72 9.12
N TRP A 405 12.33 -0.41 8.97
CA TRP A 405 11.45 0.40 8.15
C TRP A 405 12.22 1.56 7.59
N TRP A 406 11.86 2.00 6.39
CA TRP A 406 12.47 3.15 5.77
C TRP A 406 11.44 3.98 5.04
N GLN A 407 11.77 5.26 4.87
CA GLN A 407 10.98 6.19 4.09
C GLN A 407 11.88 6.87 3.08
N PHE A 408 11.40 6.98 1.85
CA PHE A 408 12.05 7.70 0.77
C PHE A 408 11.13 8.80 0.26
N TYR A 409 11.68 10.00 0.07
CA TYR A 409 11.02 11.12 -0.59
C TYR A 409 11.88 11.67 -1.72
N GLY A 410 11.25 12.06 -2.83
CA GLY A 410 11.89 12.80 -3.93
C GLY A 410 12.21 11.94 -5.16
N ASP A 411 13.28 12.27 -5.86
CA ASP A 411 13.76 11.56 -7.06
C ASP A 411 15.11 10.91 -6.78
N ASN A 412 15.30 9.69 -7.29
CA ASN A 412 16.50 8.90 -7.07
C ASN A 412 17.50 9.04 -8.23
N VAL A 413 17.85 10.29 -8.56
CA VAL A 413 18.75 10.65 -9.67
C VAL A 413 20.04 11.30 -9.17
N GLY A 414 21.10 11.24 -9.98
CA GLY A 414 22.40 11.82 -9.66
C GLY A 414 23.27 10.91 -8.80
N GLU A 415 24.23 11.50 -8.12
CA GLU A 415 25.18 10.79 -7.25
C GLU A 415 24.55 10.54 -5.87
N THR A 416 25.02 9.50 -5.18
CA THR A 416 24.53 9.16 -3.85
C THR A 416 25.57 9.38 -2.77
N VAL A 417 25.17 10.01 -1.67
CA VAL A 417 25.94 10.03 -0.41
C VAL A 417 25.21 9.16 0.60
N GLU A 418 25.89 8.13 1.11
CA GLU A 418 25.38 7.29 2.20
C GLU A 418 26.06 7.65 3.51
N VAL A 419 25.28 7.76 4.57
CA VAL A 419 25.78 8.02 5.92
C VAL A 419 25.14 7.04 6.91
N GLY A 420 25.94 6.52 7.83
CA GLY A 420 25.53 5.51 8.79
C GLY A 420 25.92 4.10 8.39
N ASN A 421 25.69 3.16 9.30
CA ASN A 421 26.16 1.78 9.22
C ASN A 421 25.01 0.76 9.12
N PHE A 422 23.77 1.22 8.93
CA PHE A 422 22.52 0.44 8.88
C PHE A 422 22.07 -0.18 10.20
N ASP A 423 22.94 -0.31 11.20
CA ASP A 423 22.55 -0.75 12.54
C ASP A 423 23.13 0.23 13.60
N PRO A 424 22.33 1.20 14.07
CA PRO A 424 20.86 1.20 14.02
C PRO A 424 20.24 1.84 12.77
N LYS A 425 20.96 2.71 12.04
CA LYS A 425 20.37 3.54 10.97
C LYS A 425 21.30 3.72 9.77
N ILE A 426 20.71 4.04 8.63
CA ILE A 426 21.40 4.57 7.46
C ILE A 426 20.52 5.59 6.74
N ALA A 427 21.16 6.61 6.17
CA ALA A 427 20.54 7.55 5.26
C ALA A 427 21.25 7.53 3.90
N THR A 428 20.48 7.72 2.83
CA THR A 428 20.98 7.89 1.47
C THR A 428 20.43 9.18 0.89
N PHE A 429 21.31 10.03 0.38
CA PHE A 429 20.98 11.31 -0.24
C PHE A 429 21.31 11.25 -1.73
N TRP A 430 20.33 11.50 -2.59
CA TRP A 430 20.52 11.62 -4.04
C TRP A 430 20.73 13.07 -4.41
N ILE A 431 21.84 13.37 -5.07
CA ILE A 431 22.31 14.73 -5.33
C ILE A 431 22.67 14.89 -6.80
N ASP A 432 21.92 15.73 -7.49
CA ASP A 432 22.11 16.06 -8.89
C ASP A 432 22.34 17.56 -9.05
N SER A 433 23.39 17.92 -9.80
CA SER A 433 23.79 19.32 -10.01
C SER A 433 23.91 20.13 -8.70
N GLY A 434 24.43 19.49 -7.64
CA GLY A 434 24.60 20.07 -6.30
C GLY A 434 23.33 20.18 -5.46
N ARG A 435 22.15 19.84 -6.00
CA ARG A 435 20.86 19.92 -5.29
C ARG A 435 20.43 18.56 -4.80
N LEU A 436 19.92 18.51 -3.57
CA LEU A 436 19.31 17.30 -3.03
C LEU A 436 18.02 16.98 -3.78
N LYS A 437 17.96 15.83 -4.46
CA LYS A 437 16.79 15.38 -5.25
C LYS A 437 15.93 14.40 -4.50
N GLY A 438 16.55 13.54 -3.69
CA GLY A 438 15.85 12.53 -2.93
C GLY A 438 16.60 12.17 -1.65
N VAL A 439 15.87 11.67 -0.68
CA VAL A 439 16.41 11.25 0.61
C VAL A 439 15.68 10.01 1.09
N LEU A 440 16.44 9.00 1.50
CA LEU A 440 15.96 7.80 2.18
C LEU A 440 16.55 7.78 3.59
N VAL A 441 15.72 7.52 4.59
CA VAL A 441 16.18 7.22 5.95
C VAL A 441 15.57 5.90 6.41
N GLU A 442 16.42 5.02 6.90
CA GLU A 442 16.07 3.75 7.54
C GLU A 442 16.09 3.91 9.07
N SER A 443 15.10 3.32 9.74
CA SER A 443 14.90 3.40 11.19
C SER A 443 14.89 4.83 11.74
N GLY A 444 14.43 5.79 10.94
CA GLY A 444 14.36 7.20 11.31
C GLY A 444 13.37 7.49 12.44
N SER A 445 13.65 8.55 13.21
CA SER A 445 12.75 9.09 14.23
C SER A 445 11.54 9.79 13.58
N PRO A 446 10.46 10.03 14.34
CA PRO A 446 9.33 10.81 13.86
C PRO A 446 9.72 12.20 13.33
N GLU A 447 10.66 12.87 14.00
CA GLU A 447 11.15 14.20 13.63
C GLU A 447 11.94 14.16 12.31
N GLU A 448 12.82 13.17 12.15
CA GLU A 448 13.57 12.95 10.91
C GLU A 448 12.61 12.72 9.73
N PHE A 449 11.60 11.86 9.92
CA PHE A 449 10.60 11.60 8.87
C PHE A 449 9.73 12.81 8.53
N GLN A 450 9.43 13.69 9.49
CA GLN A 450 8.72 14.94 9.21
C GLN A 450 9.56 15.94 8.40
N LEU A 451 10.89 15.82 8.45
CA LEU A 451 11.81 16.69 7.72
C LEU A 451 12.02 16.24 6.27
N LEU A 452 12.07 14.94 5.98
CA LEU A 452 12.34 14.40 4.64
C LEU A 452 11.50 15.02 3.50
N PRO A 453 10.16 15.16 3.62
CA PRO A 453 9.38 15.77 2.55
C PRO A 453 9.71 17.25 2.33
N LYS A 454 10.16 17.98 3.37
CA LYS A 454 10.59 19.38 3.22
C LYS A 454 11.87 19.46 2.40
N LEU A 455 12.85 18.62 2.73
CA LEU A 455 14.12 18.49 2.02
C LEU A 455 13.94 18.12 0.55
N ALA A 456 13.19 17.06 0.28
CA ALA A 456 12.97 16.58 -1.09
C ALA A 456 12.17 17.57 -1.95
N ARG A 457 11.31 18.39 -1.34
CA ARG A 457 10.49 19.38 -2.06
C ARG A 457 11.25 20.67 -2.38
N SER A 458 12.00 21.22 -1.43
CA SER A 458 12.80 22.45 -1.67
C SER A 458 14.04 22.17 -2.52
N GLN A 459 14.56 20.93 -2.45
CA GLN A 459 15.77 20.48 -3.13
C GLN A 459 16.96 21.41 -2.87
N PRO A 460 17.35 21.66 -1.61
CA PRO A 460 18.38 22.65 -1.30
C PRO A 460 19.72 22.29 -1.95
N ILE A 461 20.58 23.30 -2.15
CA ILE A 461 21.97 23.06 -2.51
C ILE A 461 22.68 22.50 -1.29
N VAL A 462 23.32 21.34 -1.43
CA VAL A 462 23.98 20.65 -0.31
C VAL A 462 25.46 20.46 -0.58
N ASP A 463 26.28 20.66 0.46
CA ASP A 463 27.70 20.34 0.41
C ASP A 463 27.88 18.82 0.57
N LYS A 464 28.20 18.16 -0.56
CA LYS A 464 28.39 16.70 -0.59
C LYS A 464 29.55 16.24 0.28
N ALA A 465 30.63 17.02 0.34
CA ALA A 465 31.81 16.66 1.14
C ALA A 465 31.48 16.73 2.63
N LYS A 466 30.74 17.77 3.04
CA LYS A 466 30.26 17.90 4.42
C LYS A 466 29.32 16.75 4.80
N LEU A 467 28.36 16.41 3.93
CA LEU A 467 27.47 15.26 4.14
C LEU A 467 28.26 13.95 4.26
N ALA A 468 29.21 13.70 3.36
CA ALA A 468 30.02 12.48 3.36
C ALA A 468 30.95 12.38 4.60
N SER A 469 31.31 13.52 5.20
CA SER A 469 32.10 13.57 6.43
C SER A 469 31.29 13.45 7.72
N ALA A 470 29.95 13.42 7.64
CA ALA A 470 29.09 13.31 8.80
C ALA A 470 29.34 12.00 9.56
N SER A 471 29.49 12.10 10.88
CA SER A 471 29.80 10.98 11.76
C SER A 471 28.58 10.11 12.10
N SER A 472 27.36 10.64 11.89
CA SER A 472 26.10 9.94 12.13
C SER A 472 25.00 10.35 11.14
N VAL A 473 23.91 9.59 11.13
CA VAL A 473 22.71 9.92 10.34
C VAL A 473 22.10 11.24 10.84
N GLU A 474 22.05 11.43 12.15
CA GLU A 474 21.52 12.65 12.78
C GLU A 474 22.30 13.88 12.30
N GLU A 475 23.63 13.83 12.32
CA GLU A 475 24.49 14.92 11.83
C GLU A 475 24.27 15.19 10.33
N ALA A 476 24.16 14.15 9.51
CA ALA A 476 23.89 14.31 8.08
C ALA A 476 22.52 14.96 7.82
N ILE A 477 21.51 14.60 8.60
CA ILE A 477 20.17 15.20 8.53
C ILE A 477 20.21 16.66 8.98
N GLU A 478 20.95 17.01 10.03
CA GLU A 478 21.16 18.40 10.46
C GLU A 478 21.86 19.24 9.39
N ILE A 479 22.89 18.68 8.73
CA ILE A 479 23.57 19.34 7.60
C ILE A 479 22.59 19.61 6.46
N ALA A 480 21.79 18.62 6.08
CA ALA A 480 20.78 18.79 5.04
C ALA A 480 19.69 19.79 5.45
N GLN A 481 19.30 19.81 6.73
CA GLN A 481 18.32 20.74 7.28
C GLN A 481 18.83 22.19 7.25
N ALA A 482 20.09 22.41 7.61
CA ALA A 482 20.70 23.74 7.58
C ALA A 482 20.68 24.34 6.16
N ALA A 483 20.82 23.50 5.13
CA ALA A 483 20.74 23.91 3.73
C ALA A 483 19.34 24.39 3.30
N LEU A 484 18.28 24.17 4.11
CA LEU A 484 16.96 24.76 3.84
C LEU A 484 16.91 26.28 4.09
N GLN A 485 17.87 26.81 4.84
CA GLN A 485 17.91 28.22 5.24
C GLN A 485 18.86 29.07 4.37
N SER A 486 19.68 28.41 3.54
CA SER A 486 20.56 29.01 2.54
C SER A 486 19.88 29.10 1.19
#